data_AF-A0A7L4TR92-F1
#
_entry.id   AF-A0A7L4TR92-F1
#
_cell.length_a   1.000
_cell.length_b   1.000
_cell.length_c   1.000
_cell.angle_alpha   90.00
_cell.angle_beta   90.00
_cell.angle_gamma   90.00
#
_symmetry.space_group_name_H-M   'P 1'
#
loop_
_entity.id
_entity.type
_entity.pdbx_description
1 polymer ?
#
loop_
_entity_poly.entity_id
_entity_poly.type
_entity_poly.pdbx_seq_one_letter_code
_entity_poly.pdbx_strand_id
1 'polypeptide(L)'
;KTQKEYYLREQMKAIQKELGDREGRGGEVATLREKIEEAEMPESVEEKALKDLDRYEKMPANSAESSVLRNYIEWLIQLPWVYETEDQLDVNRAEEILNEDHYGLEKVKERVLEYLAVQQLTNELKGPILCLS
;
A
#
# COMPACT_ATOMS: atom_id res chain seq x y z
N LYS A 1 -47.73 -11.09 6.76
CA LYS A 1 -46.85 -9.89 6.93
C LYS A 1 -45.45 -10.15 6.36
N THR A 2 -44.86 -11.31 6.62
CA THR A 2 -43.52 -11.74 6.16
C THR A 2 -43.34 -11.80 4.63
N GLN A 3 -44.36 -12.23 3.88
CA GLN A 3 -44.29 -12.26 2.40
C GLN A 3 -44.19 -10.85 1.79
N LYS A 4 -44.82 -9.84 2.41
CA LYS A 4 -44.80 -8.47 1.91
C LYS A 4 -43.42 -7.83 2.12
N GLU A 5 -42.77 -8.11 3.25
CA GLU A 5 -41.40 -7.67 3.52
C GLU A 5 -40.36 -8.36 2.62
N TYR A 6 -40.52 -9.66 2.35
CA TYR A 6 -39.67 -10.40 1.43
C TYR A 6 -39.77 -9.83 0.00
N TYR A 7 -41.00 -9.57 -0.45
CA TYR A 7 -41.25 -8.99 -1.77
C TYR A 7 -40.72 -7.56 -1.90
N LEU A 8 -40.84 -6.74 -0.84
CA LEU A 8 -40.27 -5.40 -0.80
C LEU A 8 -38.73 -5.43 -0.84
N ARG A 9 -38.08 -6.43 -0.22
CA ARG A 9 -36.62 -6.61 -0.30
C ARG A 9 -36.15 -7.02 -1.69
N GLU A 10 -36.88 -7.91 -2.36
CA GLU A 10 -36.60 -8.32 -3.74
C GLU A 10 -36.75 -7.13 -4.70
N GLN A 11 -37.79 -6.31 -4.54
CA GLN A 11 -37.96 -5.09 -5.32
C GLN A 11 -36.86 -4.07 -5.05
N MET A 12 -36.44 -3.88 -3.79
CA MET A 12 -35.33 -2.99 -3.46
C MET A 12 -34.01 -3.44 -4.11
N LYS A 13 -33.73 -4.76 -4.13
CA LYS A 13 -32.58 -5.32 -4.84
C LYS A 13 -32.65 -5.11 -6.35
N ALA A 14 -33.84 -5.28 -6.94
CA ALA A 14 -34.04 -5.05 -8.38
C ALA A 14 -33.88 -3.57 -8.74
N ILE A 15 -34.42 -2.66 -7.91
CA ILE A 15 -34.30 -1.20 -8.08
C ILE A 15 -32.86 -0.73 -7.92
N GLN A 16 -32.11 -1.26 -6.94
CA GLN A 16 -30.67 -0.97 -6.79
C GLN A 16 -29.85 -1.43 -8.00
N LYS A 17 -30.24 -2.54 -8.62
CA LYS A 17 -29.60 -3.07 -9.83
C LYS A 17 -29.94 -2.28 -11.09
N GLU A 18 -31.16 -1.73 -11.19
CA GLU A 18 -31.61 -0.92 -12.34
C GLU A 18 -31.13 0.54 -12.27
N LEU A 19 -30.96 1.11 -11.08
CA LEU A 19 -30.55 2.52 -10.92
C LEU A 19 -29.06 2.79 -11.17
N GLY A 20 -28.25 1.76 -11.41
CA GLY A 20 -26.83 1.93 -11.71
C GLY A 20 -26.05 2.35 -10.47
N ASP A 21 -25.58 1.36 -9.71
CA ASP A 21 -24.74 1.50 -8.52
C ASP A 21 -23.30 1.98 -8.85
N ARG A 22 -23.15 2.93 -9.78
CA ARG A 22 -21.86 3.51 -10.16
C ARG A 22 -21.50 4.79 -9.39
N GLU A 23 -22.45 5.43 -8.71
CA GLU A 23 -22.22 6.66 -7.93
C GLU A 23 -22.35 6.47 -6.40
N GLY A 24 -22.66 5.25 -5.93
CA GLY A 24 -22.87 4.94 -4.52
C GLY A 24 -21.76 4.08 -3.89
N ARG A 25 -22.05 3.52 -2.71
CA ARG A 25 -21.15 2.61 -1.98
C ARG A 25 -20.76 1.38 -2.81
N GLY A 26 -21.66 0.85 -3.63
CA GLY A 26 -21.36 -0.31 -4.49
C GLY A 26 -20.36 0.02 -5.60
N GLY A 27 -20.44 1.23 -6.16
CA GLY A 27 -19.48 1.72 -7.15
C GLY A 27 -18.09 1.90 -6.56
N GLU A 28 -18.01 2.51 -5.36
CA GLU A 28 -16.75 2.64 -4.63
C GLU A 28 -16.15 1.28 -4.27
N VAL A 29 -16.97 0.32 -3.83
CA VAL A 29 -16.53 -1.05 -3.55
C VAL A 29 -15.98 -1.73 -4.80
N ALA A 30 -16.62 -1.56 -5.95
CA ALA A 30 -16.13 -2.11 -7.21
C ALA A 30 -14.77 -1.51 -7.61
N THR A 31 -14.60 -0.19 -7.51
CA THR A 31 -13.32 0.48 -7.77
C THR A 31 -12.22 0.03 -6.82
N LEU A 32 -12.53 -0.09 -5.52
CA LEU A 32 -11.55 -0.57 -4.53
C LEU A 32 -11.18 -2.03 -4.76
N ARG A 33 -12.12 -2.87 -5.21
CA ARG A 33 -11.84 -4.26 -5.57
C ARG A 33 -10.85 -4.35 -6.74
N GLU A 34 -11.12 -3.63 -7.82
CA GLU A 34 -10.24 -3.57 -9.00
C GLU A 34 -8.82 -3.15 -8.60
N LYS A 35 -8.70 -2.08 -7.79
CA LYS A 35 -7.40 -1.62 -7.26
C LYS A 35 -6.69 -2.64 -6.37
N ILE A 36 -7.41 -3.44 -5.59
CA ILE A 36 -6.81 -4.50 -4.76
C ILE A 36 -6.21 -5.59 -5.65
N GLU A 37 -6.96 -6.00 -6.68
CA GLU A 37 -6.54 -7.01 -7.65
C GLU A 37 -5.34 -6.52 -8.50
N GLU A 38 -5.27 -5.22 -8.80
CA GLU A 38 -4.15 -4.60 -9.52
C GLU A 38 -2.90 -4.32 -8.66
N ALA A 39 -3.04 -4.23 -7.34
CA ALA A 39 -1.94 -3.88 -6.43
C ALA A 39 -0.89 -4.99 -6.25
N GLU A 40 -1.16 -6.19 -6.81
CA GLU A 40 -0.27 -7.37 -6.76
C GLU A 40 0.22 -7.67 -5.33
N MET A 41 -0.70 -7.61 -4.38
CA MET A 41 -0.39 -7.87 -2.97
C MET A 41 -0.04 -9.36 -2.77
N PRO A 42 0.78 -9.70 -1.76
CA PRO A 42 0.94 -11.09 -1.35
C PRO A 42 -0.42 -11.70 -0.97
N GLU A 43 -0.62 -12.98 -1.30
CA GLU A 43 -1.90 -13.70 -1.13
C GLU A 43 -2.58 -13.45 0.24
N SER A 44 -1.82 -13.59 1.33
CA SER A 44 -2.35 -13.37 2.69
C SER A 44 -2.82 -11.93 2.96
N VAL A 45 -2.22 -10.94 2.29
CA VAL A 45 -2.60 -9.53 2.40
C VAL A 45 -3.82 -9.25 1.51
N GLU A 46 -3.84 -9.79 0.29
CA GLU A 46 -4.97 -9.64 -0.63
C GLU A 46 -6.25 -10.24 -0.05
N GLU A 47 -6.20 -11.46 0.49
CA GLU A 47 -7.33 -12.10 1.18
C GLU A 47 -7.86 -11.23 2.32
N LYS A 48 -6.96 -10.62 3.08
CA LYS A 48 -7.30 -9.72 4.19
C LYS A 48 -7.95 -8.44 3.69
N ALA A 49 -7.42 -7.83 2.63
CA ALA A 49 -7.97 -6.63 2.01
C ALA A 49 -9.39 -6.89 1.45
N LEU A 50 -9.60 -8.02 0.76
CA LEU A 50 -10.90 -8.41 0.22
C LEU A 50 -11.93 -8.69 1.33
N LYS A 51 -11.50 -9.32 2.43
CA LYS A 51 -12.36 -9.54 3.61
C LYS A 51 -12.77 -8.23 4.27
N ASP A 52 -11.84 -7.29 4.38
CA ASP A 52 -12.10 -5.96 4.94
C ASP A 52 -12.99 -5.13 3.99
N LEU A 53 -12.86 -5.31 2.68
CA LEU A 53 -13.76 -4.72 1.68
C LEU A 53 -15.19 -5.24 1.78
N ASP A 54 -15.39 -6.55 1.95
CA ASP A 54 -16.73 -7.14 2.19
C ASP A 54 -17.36 -6.63 3.49
N ARG A 55 -16.54 -6.47 4.54
CA ARG A 55 -16.99 -5.83 5.78
C ARG A 55 -17.36 -4.37 5.54
N TYR A 56 -16.53 -3.63 4.80
CA TYR A 56 -16.80 -2.25 4.42
C TYR A 56 -18.12 -2.16 3.68
N GLU A 57 -18.39 -2.96 2.65
CA GLU A 57 -19.65 -2.93 1.91
C GLU A 57 -20.89 -3.01 2.81
N LYS A 58 -20.86 -3.88 3.83
CA LYS A 58 -21.99 -4.13 4.74
C LYS A 58 -22.14 -3.09 5.85
N MET A 59 -21.14 -2.25 6.09
CA MET A 59 -21.19 -1.25 7.15
C MET A 59 -22.07 -0.04 6.79
N PRO A 60 -22.72 0.61 7.77
CA PRO A 60 -23.40 1.88 7.54
C PRO A 60 -22.42 2.98 7.14
N ALA A 61 -22.70 3.70 6.06
CA ALA A 61 -21.82 4.73 5.51
C ALA A 61 -21.50 5.88 6.48
N ASN A 62 -22.42 6.18 7.40
CA ASN A 62 -22.27 7.27 8.36
C ASN A 62 -21.49 6.87 9.63
N SER A 63 -20.97 5.64 9.70
CA SER A 63 -20.17 5.18 10.84
C SER A 63 -18.74 5.70 10.75
N ALA A 64 -18.20 6.20 11.87
CA ALA A 64 -16.79 6.57 11.97
C ALA A 64 -15.86 5.40 11.61
N GLU A 65 -16.25 4.17 11.95
CA GLU A 65 -15.49 2.96 11.63
C GLU A 65 -15.42 2.69 10.11
N SER A 66 -16.44 3.10 9.35
CA SER A 66 -16.45 2.95 7.88
C SER A 66 -15.32 3.77 7.25
N SER A 67 -15.08 4.99 7.74
CA SER A 67 -14.02 5.85 7.23
C SER A 67 -12.62 5.31 7.52
N VAL A 68 -12.43 4.73 8.72
CA VAL A 68 -11.15 4.13 9.12
C VAL A 68 -10.84 2.91 8.26
N LEU A 69 -11.82 2.03 8.04
CA LEU A 69 -11.64 0.82 7.25
C LEU A 69 -11.34 1.13 5.78
N ARG A 70 -12.04 2.12 5.21
CA ARG A 70 -11.76 2.62 3.86
C ARG A 70 -10.32 3.11 3.72
N ASN A 71 -9.88 3.94 4.66
CA ASN A 71 -8.53 4.51 4.63
C ASN A 71 -7.45 3.41 4.77
N TYR A 72 -7.73 2.39 5.60
CA TYR A 72 -6.83 1.25 5.73
C TYR A 72 -6.70 0.45 4.42
N ILE A 73 -7.82 0.17 3.74
CA ILE A 73 -7.79 -0.50 2.42
C ILE A 73 -7.01 0.34 1.40
N GLU A 74 -7.24 1.66 1.37
CA GLU A 74 -6.51 2.56 0.49
C GLU A 74 -4.99 2.59 0.78
N TRP A 75 -4.58 2.52 2.06
CA TRP A 75 -3.16 2.38 2.42
C TRP A 75 -2.56 1.09 1.88
N LEU A 76 -3.27 -0.04 2.00
CA LEU A 76 -2.77 -1.31 1.45
C LEU A 76 -2.58 -1.24 -0.06
N ILE A 77 -3.49 -0.59 -0.78
CA ILE A 77 -3.39 -0.41 -2.25
C ILE A 77 -2.18 0.44 -2.63
N GLN A 78 -1.84 1.46 -1.84
CA GLN A 78 -0.76 2.40 -2.18
C GLN A 78 0.65 1.88 -1.87
N LEU A 79 0.78 0.76 -1.18
CA LEU A 79 2.09 0.20 -0.86
C LEU A 79 2.72 -0.46 -2.11
N PRO A 80 4.03 -0.27 -2.35
CA PRO A 80 4.72 -0.86 -3.48
C PRO A 80 5.05 -2.34 -3.19
N TRP A 81 4.09 -3.24 -3.38
CA TRP A 81 4.26 -4.67 -3.08
C TRP A 81 5.24 -5.38 -4.01
N VAL A 82 5.27 -4.99 -5.29
CA VAL A 82 6.10 -5.61 -6.33
C VAL A 82 7.24 -4.71 -6.79
N TYR A 83 7.06 -3.40 -6.67
CA TYR A 83 8.02 -2.43 -7.19
C TYR A 83 9.16 -2.20 -6.21
N GLU A 84 10.36 -2.65 -6.58
CA GLU A 84 11.62 -2.30 -5.94
C GLU A 84 12.48 -1.44 -6.88
N THR A 85 13.29 -0.57 -6.29
CA THR A 85 14.31 0.17 -7.03
C THR A 85 15.58 -0.67 -7.16
N GLU A 86 16.28 -0.55 -8.29
CA GLU A 86 17.60 -1.15 -8.44
C GLU A 86 18.64 -0.36 -7.62
N ASP A 87 19.26 -1.03 -6.66
CA ASP A 87 20.31 -0.45 -5.83
C ASP A 87 21.61 -0.25 -6.64
N GLN A 88 22.16 0.96 -6.61
CA GLN A 88 23.44 1.29 -7.27
C GLN A 88 24.59 1.30 -6.26
N LEU A 89 25.15 0.12 -6.01
CA LEU A 89 26.21 -0.10 -5.01
C LEU A 89 27.61 0.00 -5.63
N ASP A 90 27.97 1.17 -6.17
CA ASP A 90 29.35 1.47 -6.61
C ASP A 90 30.01 2.48 -5.67
N VAL A 91 30.99 2.00 -4.91
CA VAL A 91 31.73 2.81 -3.92
C VAL A 91 32.53 3.93 -4.58
N ASN A 92 33.12 3.73 -5.77
CA ASN A 92 33.89 4.79 -6.43
C ASN A 92 32.98 5.92 -6.86
N ARG A 93 31.82 5.57 -7.43
CA ARG A 93 30.81 6.57 -7.79
C ARG A 93 30.24 7.27 -6.56
N ALA A 94 30.03 6.55 -5.46
CA ALA A 94 29.59 7.15 -4.20
C ALA A 94 30.63 8.15 -3.65
N GLU A 95 31.93 7.84 -3.76
CA GLU A 95 33.01 8.74 -3.35
C GLU A 95 33.03 10.03 -4.17
N GLU A 96 32.88 9.93 -5.49
CA GLU A 96 32.79 11.10 -6.39
C GLU A 96 31.62 12.01 -5.99
N ILE A 97 30.42 11.45 -5.81
CA ILE A 97 29.22 12.19 -5.41
C ILE A 97 29.40 12.84 -4.03
N LEU A 98 29.94 12.10 -3.05
CA LEU A 98 30.17 12.65 -1.71
C LEU A 98 31.16 13.81 -1.73
N ASN A 99 32.18 13.74 -2.58
CA ASN A 99 33.18 14.80 -2.73
C ASN A 99 32.67 16.02 -3.50
N GLU A 100 31.74 15.84 -4.44
CA GLU A 100 31.07 16.92 -5.16
C GLU A 100 30.07 17.65 -4.25
N ASP A 101 29.21 16.91 -3.55
CA ASP A 101 28.10 17.48 -2.78
C ASP A 101 28.53 18.06 -1.42
N HIS A 102 29.67 17.60 -0.88
CA HIS A 102 30.10 17.97 0.47
C HIS A 102 31.59 18.32 0.51
N TYR A 103 31.93 19.50 1.01
CA TYR A 103 33.33 19.91 1.21
C TYR A 103 33.90 19.38 2.55
N GLY A 104 35.08 18.75 2.52
CA GLY A 104 35.74 18.17 3.70
C GLY A 104 35.02 16.93 4.22
N LEU A 105 34.80 16.84 5.54
CA LEU A 105 34.14 15.71 6.21
C LEU A 105 34.80 14.34 5.94
N GLU A 106 36.12 14.31 5.71
CA GLU A 106 36.87 13.11 5.32
C GLU A 106 36.52 11.88 6.16
N LYS A 107 36.54 12.02 7.48
CA LYS A 107 36.23 10.92 8.42
C LYS A 107 34.78 10.41 8.30
N VAL A 108 33.83 11.28 7.98
CA VAL A 108 32.42 10.90 7.82
C VAL A 108 32.21 10.23 6.47
N LYS A 109 32.79 10.78 5.41
CA LYS A 109 32.75 10.20 4.06
C LYS A 109 33.37 8.82 4.02
N GLU A 110 34.56 8.67 4.62
CA GLU A 110 35.24 7.37 4.74
C GLU A 110 34.32 6.34 5.40
N ARG A 111 33.62 6.70 6.47
CA ARG A 111 32.67 5.80 7.16
C ARG A 111 31.42 5.46 6.32
N VAL A 112 30.91 6.40 5.52
CA VAL A 112 29.82 6.12 4.57
C VAL A 112 30.29 5.14 3.50
N LEU A 113 31.49 5.33 2.97
CA LEU A 113 32.08 4.45 1.95
C LEU A 113 32.37 3.05 2.51
N GLU A 114 32.89 2.94 3.73
CA GLU A 114 33.06 1.66 4.43
C GLU A 114 31.73 0.90 4.55
N TYR A 115 30.66 1.61 4.91
CA TYR A 115 29.33 1.02 5.01
C TYR A 115 28.81 0.50 3.66
N LEU A 116 28.94 1.31 2.61
CA LEU A 116 28.55 0.92 1.25
C LEU A 116 29.42 -0.23 0.71
N ALA A 117 30.71 -0.26 1.03
CA ALA A 117 31.61 -1.34 0.62
C ALA A 117 31.22 -2.69 1.24
N VAL A 118 30.83 -2.69 2.52
CA VAL A 118 30.29 -3.90 3.16
C VAL A 118 28.97 -4.32 2.49
N GLN A 119 28.07 -3.38 2.22
CA GLN A 119 26.78 -3.66 1.56
C GLN A 119 26.97 -4.22 0.14
N GLN A 120 27.92 -3.69 -0.63
CA GLN A 120 28.28 -4.17 -1.96
C GLN A 120 28.78 -5.62 -1.95
N LEU A 121 29.42 -6.06 -0.86
CA LEU A 121 29.90 -7.43 -0.70
C LEU A 121 28.83 -8.41 -0.20
N THR A 122 27.95 -7.96 0.71
CA THR A 122 26.96 -8.84 1.34
C THR A 122 25.64 -8.94 0.56
N ASN A 123 25.33 -7.96 -0.30
CA ASN A 123 24.02 -7.82 -0.98
C ASN A 123 22.81 -7.93 -0.02
N GLU A 124 23.05 -7.71 1.27
CA GLU A 124 22.03 -7.75 2.31
C GLU A 124 22.28 -6.62 3.30
N LEU A 125 21.21 -5.90 3.65
CA LEU A 125 21.18 -4.79 4.58
C LEU A 125 21.17 -5.22 6.06
N LYS A 126 21.57 -6.46 6.39
CA LYS A 126 21.57 -7.02 7.75
C LYS A 126 22.68 -6.46 8.67
N GLY A 127 23.17 -5.25 8.40
CA GLY A 127 24.19 -4.55 9.17
C GLY A 127 23.62 -3.51 10.15
N PRO A 128 24.44 -2.95 11.04
CA PRO A 128 24.04 -1.84 11.89
C PRO A 128 23.64 -0.63 11.04
N ILE A 129 22.56 0.05 11.41
CA ILE A 129 22.11 1.28 10.72
C ILE A 129 23.16 2.37 10.94
N LEU A 130 23.55 3.06 9.86
CA LEU A 130 24.47 4.18 9.95
C LEU A 130 23.78 5.37 10.65
N CYS A 131 24.31 5.77 11.80
CA CYS A 131 23.88 6.96 12.53
C CYS A 131 24.99 8.02 12.45
N LEU A 132 24.65 9.20 11.91
CA LEU A 132 25.54 10.35 11.85
C LEU A 132 25.27 11.21 13.10
N SER A 133 26.24 11.26 14.01
CA SER A 133 26.20 12.04 15.25
C SER A 133 27.17 13.21 15.22
#